data_AF-A0A5D0RMH5-F1
#
_entry.id   AF-A0A5D0RMH5-F1
#
_cell.length_a   1.000
_cell.length_b   1.000
_cell.length_c   1.000
_cell.angle_alpha   90.00
_cell.angle_beta   90.00
_cell.angle_gamma   90.00
#
_symmetry.space_group_name_H-M   'P 1'
#
loop_
_entity.id
_entity.type
_entity.pdbx_description
1 polymer ?
#
loop_
_entity_poly.entity_id
_entity_poly.type
_entity_poly.pdbx_seq_one_letter_code
_entity_poly.pdbx_strand_id
1 'polypeptide(L)'
;MKRKRGFSLTEILIVLAVSSIVLAIVAVVSSMTFKTSSQLNATMVLDEEITKLHTNMRYIVSQSWTTLTDITERTVEDATLSYVELTDSVPITSDPVWVTSVSTIVYLSDEKRVVHYYHGEGGNVQEQTLAEHVDDFSFVVPSVGEYVTYTATFTYYYDEEKTKPVTSKYTSGAVRFY
;
A
#
# COMPACT_ATOMS: atom_id res chain seq x y z
N MET A 1 5.53 38.93 -63.56
CA MET A 1 5.51 39.08 -62.08
C MET A 1 4.20 38.53 -61.52
N LYS A 2 4.21 37.38 -60.83
CA LYS A 2 3.02 36.87 -60.14
C LYS A 2 2.79 37.73 -58.88
N ARG A 3 1.69 38.50 -58.84
CA ARG A 3 1.25 39.19 -57.62
C ARG A 3 0.96 38.14 -56.54
N LYS A 4 1.70 38.17 -55.42
CA LYS A 4 1.30 37.45 -54.20
C LYS A 4 -0.04 38.06 -53.75
N ARG A 5 -1.14 37.30 -53.84
CA ARG A 5 -2.42 37.71 -53.25
C ARG A 5 -2.22 37.73 -51.74
N GLY A 6 -2.43 38.88 -51.11
CA GLY A 6 -2.51 38.97 -49.65
C GLY A 6 -3.72 38.20 -49.15
N PHE A 7 -3.62 37.63 -47.95
CA PHE A 7 -4.74 36.92 -47.32
C PHE A 7 -5.91 37.87 -47.06
N SER A 8 -7.12 37.42 -47.37
CA SER A 8 -8.35 38.13 -47.01
C SER A 8 -8.53 38.11 -45.50
N LEU A 9 -9.11 39.18 -44.94
CA LEU A 9 -9.40 39.29 -43.51
C LEU A 9 -10.32 38.15 -43.02
N THR A 10 -11.21 37.67 -43.89
CA THR A 10 -12.07 36.49 -43.66
C THR A 10 -11.28 35.19 -43.58
N GLU A 11 -10.26 35.00 -44.42
CA GLU A 11 -9.39 33.83 -44.38
C GLU A 11 -8.59 33.78 -43.07
N ILE A 12 -8.10 34.93 -42.60
CA ILE A 12 -7.38 35.03 -41.32
C ILE A 12 -8.31 34.68 -40.14
N LEU A 13 -9.55 35.18 -40.14
CA LEU A 13 -10.52 34.88 -39.09
C LEU A 13 -10.89 33.39 -39.05
N ILE A 14 -11.06 32.76 -40.22
CA ILE A 14 -11.33 31.31 -40.31
C ILE A 14 -10.13 30.52 -39.78
N VAL A 15 -8.90 30.88 -40.18
CA VAL A 15 -7.68 30.21 -39.71
C VAL A 15 -7.52 30.35 -38.20
N LEU A 16 -7.81 31.53 -37.64
CA LEU A 16 -7.75 31.78 -36.20
C LEU A 16 -8.81 30.97 -35.45
N ALA A 17 -10.04 30.93 -35.95
CA ALA A 17 -11.12 30.13 -35.38
C ALA A 17 -10.76 28.64 -35.36
N VAL A 18 -10.30 28.09 -36.49
CA VAL A 18 -9.88 26.68 -36.58
C VAL A 18 -8.70 26.40 -35.65
N SER A 19 -7.69 27.28 -35.60
CA SER A 19 -6.54 27.12 -34.71
C SER A 19 -6.95 27.13 -33.23
N SER A 20 -7.89 28.00 -32.85
CA SER A 20 -8.40 28.08 -31.48
C SER A 20 -9.13 26.80 -31.06
N ILE A 21 -9.94 26.23 -31.96
CA ILE A 21 -10.66 24.96 -31.72
C ILE A 21 -9.65 23.83 -31.55
N VAL A 22 -8.64 23.74 -32.41
CA VAL A 22 -7.58 22.72 -32.32
C VAL A 22 -6.83 22.85 -30.99
N LEU A 23 -6.44 24.06 -30.59
CA LEU A 23 -5.77 24.29 -29.30
C LEU A 23 -6.65 23.89 -28.11
N ALA A 24 -7.95 24.22 -28.15
CA ALA A 24 -8.89 23.82 -27.10
C ALA A 24 -8.98 22.29 -26.98
N ILE A 25 -9.07 21.57 -28.10
CA ILE A 25 -9.10 20.11 -28.11
C ILE A 25 -7.80 19.54 -27.52
N VAL A 26 -6.64 20.05 -27.97
CA VAL A 26 -5.33 19.62 -27.45
C VAL A 26 -5.22 19.85 -25.94
N ALA A 27 -5.68 21.00 -25.44
CA ALA A 27 -5.67 21.31 -24.01
C ALA A 27 -6.54 20.33 -23.19
N VAL A 28 -7.72 19.98 -23.70
CA VAL A 28 -8.61 19.00 -23.05
C VAL A 28 -7.96 17.61 -23.04
N VAL A 29 -7.44 17.15 -24.18
CA VAL A 29 -6.79 15.83 -24.29
C VAL A 29 -5.54 15.75 -23.41
N SER A 30 -4.75 16.82 -23.34
CA SER A 30 -3.57 16.90 -22.48
C SER A 30 -3.96 16.82 -21.01
N SER A 31 -5.00 17.55 -20.59
CA SER A 31 -5.50 17.51 -19.21
C SER A 31 -6.03 16.12 -18.83
N MET A 32 -6.76 15.46 -19.74
CA MET A 32 -7.22 14.08 -19.54
C MET A 32 -6.05 13.11 -19.41
N THR A 33 -5.05 13.22 -20.30
CA THR A 33 -3.86 12.38 -20.27
C THR A 33 -3.10 12.53 -18.94
N PHE A 34 -2.94 13.77 -18.46
CA PHE A 34 -2.27 14.04 -17.19
C PHE A 34 -3.02 13.40 -16.01
N LYS A 35 -4.35 13.52 -15.98
CA LYS A 35 -5.18 12.91 -14.94
C LYS A 35 -5.06 11.39 -14.95
N THR A 36 -5.14 10.76 -16.12
CA THR A 36 -4.99 9.30 -16.26
C THR A 36 -3.60 8.85 -15.83
N SER A 37 -2.55 9.58 -16.20
CA SER A 37 -1.17 9.28 -15.79
C SER A 37 -1.00 9.31 -14.27
N SER A 38 -1.58 10.32 -13.60
CA SER A 38 -1.57 10.42 -12.14
C SER A 38 -2.30 9.25 -11.48
N GLN A 39 -3.46 8.84 -12.02
CA GLN A 39 -4.20 7.68 -11.51
C GLN A 39 -3.45 6.36 -11.73
N LEU A 40 -2.75 6.20 -12.85
CA LEU A 40 -1.92 5.03 -13.13
C LEU A 40 -0.74 4.94 -12.17
N ASN A 41 -0.07 6.05 -11.90
CA ASN A 41 1.02 6.09 -10.91
C ASN A 41 0.51 5.69 -9.51
N ALA A 42 -0.58 6.29 -9.04
CA ALA A 42 -1.21 5.92 -7.77
C ALA A 42 -1.55 4.42 -7.72
N THR A 43 -2.04 3.86 -8.82
CA THR A 43 -2.36 2.44 -8.95
C THR A 43 -1.11 1.56 -8.83
N MET A 44 0.00 1.96 -9.46
CA MET A 44 1.28 1.24 -9.37
C MET A 44 1.84 1.25 -7.95
N VAL A 45 1.79 2.38 -7.25
CA VAL A 45 2.23 2.48 -5.86
C VAL A 45 1.44 1.51 -4.97
N LEU A 46 0.11 1.45 -5.15
CA LEU A 46 -0.70 0.48 -4.39
C LEU A 46 -0.36 -0.98 -4.75
N ASP A 47 -0.09 -1.28 -6.02
CA ASP A 47 0.30 -2.64 -6.43
C ASP A 47 1.66 -3.07 -5.86
N GLU A 48 2.60 -2.14 -5.75
CA GLU A 48 3.90 -2.35 -5.09
C GLU A 48 3.71 -2.64 -3.60
N GLU A 49 2.95 -1.82 -2.89
CA GLU A 49 2.69 -2.01 -1.45
C GLU A 49 1.89 -3.29 -1.16
N ILE A 50 0.92 -3.66 -2.02
CA ILE A 50 0.22 -4.95 -1.94
C ILE A 50 1.22 -6.11 -2.09
N THR A 51 2.10 -6.04 -3.10
CA THR A 51 3.10 -7.09 -3.35
C THR A 51 4.11 -7.21 -2.21
N LYS A 52 4.53 -6.07 -1.66
CA LYS A 52 5.41 -5.97 -0.50
C LYS A 52 4.75 -6.60 0.74
N LEU A 53 3.47 -6.31 1.00
CA LEU A 53 2.71 -6.96 2.07
C LEU A 53 2.69 -8.49 1.89
N HIS A 54 2.30 -8.99 0.72
CA HIS A 54 2.24 -10.43 0.45
C HIS A 54 3.59 -11.12 0.63
N THR A 55 4.67 -10.48 0.17
CA THR A 55 6.03 -11.02 0.27
C THR A 55 6.51 -11.03 1.72
N ASN A 56 6.32 -9.92 2.44
CA ASN A 56 6.72 -9.80 3.85
C ASN A 56 5.94 -10.76 4.75
N MET A 57 4.62 -10.88 4.56
CA MET A 57 3.80 -11.85 5.29
C MET A 57 4.29 -13.28 5.08
N ARG A 58 4.61 -13.67 3.83
CA ARG A 58 5.19 -15.00 3.55
C ARG A 58 6.56 -15.18 4.18
N TYR A 59 7.39 -14.14 4.16
CA TYR A 59 8.72 -14.19 4.78
C TYR A 59 8.63 -14.38 6.29
N ILE A 60 7.83 -13.57 6.98
CA ILE A 60 7.63 -13.67 8.43
C ILE A 60 7.15 -15.06 8.83
N VAL A 61 6.13 -15.60 8.14
CA VAL A 61 5.62 -16.95 8.43
C VAL A 61 6.66 -18.04 8.13
N SER A 62 7.55 -17.84 7.16
CA SER A 62 8.63 -18.80 6.88
C SER A 62 9.74 -18.81 7.93
N GLN A 63 9.98 -17.68 8.62
CA GLN A 63 11.00 -17.55 9.66
C GLN A 63 10.46 -17.89 11.05
N SER A 64 9.18 -17.61 11.30
CA SER A 64 8.47 -17.96 12.53
C SER A 64 8.17 -19.46 12.56
N TRP A 65 9.16 -20.26 12.97
CA TRP A 65 8.90 -21.58 13.53
C TRP A 65 8.19 -21.37 14.86
N THR A 66 6.88 -21.23 14.87
CA THR A 66 5.99 -21.84 15.86
C THR A 66 4.56 -21.34 15.70
N THR A 67 3.66 -22.26 16.03
CA THR A 67 2.23 -22.12 16.33
C THR A 67 1.75 -20.68 16.55
N LEU A 68 0.68 -20.28 15.85
CA LEU A 68 -0.10 -19.10 16.20
C LEU A 68 -0.57 -19.21 17.64
N THR A 69 -0.03 -18.37 18.51
CA THR A 69 -0.32 -18.42 19.94
C THR A 69 -1.65 -17.73 20.22
N ASP A 70 -1.91 -16.58 19.59
CA ASP A 70 -3.17 -15.87 19.74
C ASP A 70 -3.38 -14.86 18.59
N ILE A 71 -4.63 -14.74 18.14
CA ILE A 71 -5.09 -13.67 17.24
C ILE A 71 -6.19 -12.96 18.03
N THR A 72 -5.81 -11.93 18.76
CA THR A 72 -6.75 -11.16 19.57
C THR A 72 -6.90 -9.76 18.98
N GLU A 73 -8.12 -9.40 18.58
CA GLU A 73 -8.47 -7.99 18.41
C GLU A 73 -8.60 -7.37 19.80
N ARG A 74 -7.54 -6.71 20.29
CA ARG A 74 -7.59 -6.01 21.58
C ARG A 74 -7.77 -4.53 21.31
N THR A 75 -8.91 -3.99 21.72
CA THR A 75 -9.09 -2.55 21.89
C THR A 75 -8.22 -2.10 23.05
N VAL A 76 -7.07 -1.50 22.74
CA VAL A 76 -6.25 -0.78 23.72
C VAL A 76 -6.48 0.70 23.47
N GLU A 77 -7.07 1.38 24.47
CA GLU A 77 -7.31 2.84 24.54
C GLU A 77 -7.56 3.54 23.18
N ASP A 78 -8.83 3.64 22.81
CA ASP A 78 -9.36 4.41 21.67
C ASP A 78 -8.91 4.01 20.24
N ALA A 79 -8.11 2.95 20.07
CA ALA A 79 -7.79 2.38 18.76
C ALA A 79 -8.18 0.90 18.65
N THR A 80 -8.94 0.54 17.60
CA THR A 80 -9.11 -0.86 17.20
C THR A 80 -7.80 -1.33 16.55
N LEU A 81 -6.92 -1.93 17.35
CA LEU A 81 -5.68 -2.51 16.87
C LEU A 81 -5.94 -3.98 16.50
N SER A 82 -6.01 -4.26 15.19
CA SER A 82 -5.87 -5.63 14.69
C SER A 82 -4.40 -6.02 14.81
N TYR A 83 -4.08 -6.97 15.69
CA TYR A 83 -2.74 -7.53 15.77
C TYR A 83 -2.75 -9.06 15.82
N VAL A 84 -1.64 -9.64 15.38
CA VAL A 84 -1.35 -11.08 15.49
C VAL A 84 -0.05 -11.24 16.23
N GLU A 85 -0.08 -12.06 17.28
CA GLU A 85 1.12 -12.48 17.99
C GLU A 85 1.63 -13.78 17.37
N LEU A 86 2.90 -13.75 16.97
CA LEU A 86 3.65 -14.85 16.43
C LEU A 86 4.72 -15.23 17.44
N THR A 87 5.06 -16.52 17.47
CA THR A 87 6.12 -17.01 18.33
C THR A 87 7.34 -17.33 17.46
N ASP A 88 8.47 -16.74 17.83
CA ASP A 88 9.75 -16.84 17.13
C ASP A 88 10.80 -17.49 18.02
N SER A 89 11.78 -18.16 17.40
CA SER A 89 12.97 -18.67 18.10
C SER A 89 14.16 -17.76 17.80
N VAL A 90 14.68 -17.07 18.81
CA VAL A 90 15.79 -16.13 18.68
C VAL A 90 17.06 -16.73 19.32
N PRO A 91 18.23 -16.70 18.65
CA PRO A 91 19.47 -17.19 19.24
C PRO A 91 19.99 -16.19 20.29
N ILE A 92 20.38 -16.70 21.47
CA ILE A 92 21.09 -15.88 22.47
C ILE A 92 22.54 -15.66 21.99
N THR A 93 23.01 -14.41 22.03
CA THR A 93 24.36 -14.02 21.61
C THR A 93 25.49 -14.59 22.49
N SER A 94 25.18 -15.16 23.65
CA SER A 94 26.14 -15.69 24.63
C SER A 94 26.16 -17.22 24.80
N ASP A 95 25.23 -17.97 24.21
CA ASP A 95 25.14 -19.44 24.34
C ASP A 95 24.37 -20.03 23.16
N PRO A 96 24.62 -21.28 22.72
CA PRO A 96 23.88 -21.95 21.64
C PRO A 96 22.48 -22.41 22.10
N VAL A 97 21.79 -21.58 22.90
CA VAL A 97 20.45 -21.79 23.42
C VAL A 97 19.51 -20.84 22.71
N TRP A 98 18.46 -21.41 22.11
CA TRP A 98 17.39 -20.66 21.46
C TRP A 98 16.35 -20.29 22.50
N VAL A 99 15.90 -19.03 22.48
CA VAL A 99 14.82 -18.55 23.35
C VAL A 99 13.62 -18.19 22.52
N THR A 100 12.46 -18.61 23.02
CA THR A 100 11.15 -18.24 22.48
C THR A 100 10.89 -16.76 22.74
N SER A 101 10.67 -16.00 21.67
CA SER A 101 10.31 -14.59 21.72
C SER A 101 9.00 -14.37 20.99
N VAL A 102 8.20 -13.41 21.44
CA VAL A 102 6.95 -13.03 20.76
C VAL A 102 7.27 -11.90 19.80
N SER A 103 6.81 -12.03 18.56
CA SER A 103 6.74 -10.95 17.59
C SER A 103 5.29 -10.62 17.28
N THR A 104 5.02 -9.38 16.89
CA THR A 104 3.65 -8.88 16.73
C THR A 104 3.52 -8.12 15.43
N ILE A 105 2.55 -8.51 14.61
CA ILE A 105 2.14 -7.72 13.44
C ILE A 105 0.98 -6.84 13.88
N VAL A 106 1.10 -5.53 13.71
CA VAL A 106 0.14 -4.52 14.17
C VAL A 106 -0.27 -3.63 13.01
N TYR A 107 -1.57 -3.35 12.92
CA TYR A 107 -2.09 -2.28 12.07
C TYR A 107 -2.12 -0.95 12.84
N LEU A 108 -1.36 0.05 12.36
CA LEU A 108 -1.34 1.41 12.90
C LEU A 108 -2.29 2.29 12.09
N SER A 109 -3.52 2.45 12.58
CA SER A 109 -4.60 3.12 11.84
C SER A 109 -4.36 4.62 11.59
N ASP A 110 -3.78 5.33 12.55
CA ASP A 110 -3.42 6.76 12.40
C ASP A 110 -2.35 6.96 11.33
N GLU A 111 -1.40 6.03 11.26
CA GLU A 111 -0.25 6.10 10.35
C GLU A 111 -0.52 5.40 9.01
N LYS A 112 -1.66 4.70 8.88
CA LYS A 112 -2.07 3.94 7.69
C LYS A 112 -0.99 2.98 7.19
N ARG A 113 -0.39 2.24 8.11
CA ARG A 113 0.66 1.25 7.82
C ARG A 113 0.51 0.01 8.68
N VAL A 114 1.03 -1.10 8.16
CA VAL A 114 1.13 -2.38 8.88
C VAL A 114 2.60 -2.58 9.23
N VAL A 115 2.85 -2.91 10.50
CA VAL A 115 4.20 -2.96 11.07
C VAL A 115 4.40 -4.29 11.79
N HIS A 116 5.60 -4.85 11.71
CA HIS A 116 6.04 -6.01 12.48
C HIS A 116 7.06 -5.59 13.51
N TYR A 117 6.75 -5.88 14.77
CA TYR A 117 7.65 -5.73 15.90
C TYR A 117 8.24 -7.08 16.25
N TYR A 118 9.56 -7.23 16.22
CA TYR A 118 10.25 -8.48 16.52
C TYR A 118 11.52 -8.25 17.34
N HIS A 119 12.01 -9.27 18.02
CA HIS A 119 13.23 -9.18 18.79
C HIS A 119 14.44 -9.60 17.95
N GLY A 120 15.39 -8.68 17.75
CA GLY A 120 16.63 -8.95 17.03
C GLY A 120 17.73 -9.57 17.91
N GLU A 121 18.89 -9.82 17.31
CA GLU A 121 20.08 -10.27 18.06
C GLU A 121 20.41 -9.30 19.20
N GLY A 122 20.50 -9.82 20.42
CA GLY A 122 20.72 -9.02 21.63
C GLY A 122 19.46 -8.58 22.36
N GLY A 123 18.26 -9.02 21.93
CA GLY A 123 17.01 -8.85 22.68
C GLY A 123 16.36 -7.48 22.58
N ASN A 124 16.84 -6.60 21.68
CA ASN A 124 16.19 -5.33 21.40
C ASN A 124 15.00 -5.52 20.45
N VAL A 125 13.91 -4.80 20.71
CA VAL A 125 12.76 -4.73 19.79
C VAL A 125 13.15 -3.93 18.55
N GLN A 126 12.92 -4.54 17.39
CA GLN A 126 13.08 -3.97 16.06
C GLN A 126 11.71 -3.73 15.44
N GLU A 127 11.62 -2.71 14.58
CA GLU A 127 10.41 -2.35 13.84
C GLU A 127 10.67 -2.54 12.33
N GLN A 128 9.77 -3.25 11.66
CA GLN A 128 9.75 -3.36 10.20
C GLN A 128 8.38 -2.98 9.64
N THR A 129 8.33 -1.94 8.81
CA THR A 129 7.13 -1.60 8.05
C THR A 129 6.87 -2.66 6.99
N LEU A 130 5.75 -3.36 7.08
CA LEU A 130 5.34 -4.40 6.14
C LEU A 130 4.69 -3.80 4.89
N ALA A 131 3.86 -2.78 5.09
CA ALA A 131 3.21 -2.05 4.01
C ALA A 131 2.70 -0.68 4.48
N GLU A 132 2.63 0.26 3.54
CA GLU A 132 2.08 1.60 3.72
C GLU A 132 0.79 1.76 2.91
N HIS A 133 0.11 2.91 3.07
CA HIS A 133 -1.16 3.22 2.42
C HIS A 133 -2.31 2.28 2.80
N VAL A 134 -2.29 1.72 4.01
CA VAL A 134 -3.30 0.76 4.49
C VAL A 134 -4.38 1.46 5.30
N ASP A 135 -5.60 1.48 4.79
CA ASP A 135 -6.78 2.09 5.42
C ASP A 135 -7.57 1.16 6.32
N ASP A 136 -7.45 -0.14 6.06
CA ASP A 136 -8.11 -1.18 6.83
C ASP A 136 -7.26 -2.43 6.73
N PHE A 137 -7.09 -3.12 7.86
CA PHE A 137 -6.36 -4.36 7.93
C PHE A 137 -6.93 -5.24 9.04
N SER A 138 -7.26 -6.47 8.69
CA SER A 138 -7.79 -7.45 9.63
C SER A 138 -7.25 -8.82 9.32
N PHE A 139 -7.02 -9.58 10.40
CA PHE A 139 -6.71 -10.99 10.32
C PHE A 139 -8.00 -11.78 10.46
N VAL A 140 -8.23 -12.67 9.50
CA VAL A 140 -9.37 -13.58 9.51
C VAL A 140 -8.87 -14.95 9.94
N VAL A 141 -9.39 -15.44 11.07
CA VAL A 141 -9.04 -16.75 11.60
C VAL A 141 -10.01 -17.78 11.04
N PRO A 142 -9.56 -18.75 10.23
CA PRO A 142 -10.39 -19.90 9.94
C PRO A 142 -10.53 -20.72 11.23
N SER A 143 -11.76 -21.08 11.58
CA SER A 143 -12.11 -21.87 12.78
C SER A 143 -11.41 -23.24 12.86
N VAL A 144 -10.80 -23.70 11.76
CA VAL A 144 -9.95 -24.89 11.67
C VAL A 144 -8.93 -24.66 10.54
N GLY A 145 -7.62 -24.70 10.81
CA GLY A 145 -6.59 -24.71 9.77
C GLY A 145 -5.23 -24.16 10.19
N GLU A 146 -4.18 -24.59 9.48
CA GLU A 146 -2.79 -24.11 9.61
C GLU A 146 -2.54 -22.79 8.86
N TYR A 147 -3.58 -21.97 8.63
CA TYR A 147 -3.51 -20.80 7.76
C TYR A 147 -3.95 -19.55 8.51
N VAL A 148 -3.18 -18.46 8.37
CA VAL A 148 -3.68 -17.10 8.65
C VAL A 148 -4.14 -16.50 7.35
N THR A 149 -5.39 -16.09 7.33
CA THR A 149 -5.91 -15.24 6.27
C THR A 149 -5.92 -13.80 6.75
N TYR A 150 -5.71 -12.87 5.84
CA TYR A 150 -5.79 -11.44 6.14
C TYR A 150 -6.44 -10.71 4.99
N THR A 151 -7.07 -9.59 5.32
CA THR A 151 -7.68 -8.68 4.37
C THR A 151 -7.12 -7.30 4.60
N ALA A 152 -6.86 -6.58 3.51
CA ALA A 152 -6.30 -5.25 3.56
C ALA A 152 -6.94 -4.36 2.50
N THR A 153 -7.29 -3.13 2.88
CA THR A 153 -7.71 -2.08 1.95
C THR A 153 -6.60 -1.06 1.85
N PHE A 154 -6.06 -0.89 0.66
CA PHE A 154 -5.03 0.08 0.34
C PHE A 154 -5.65 1.31 -0.31
N THR A 155 -5.27 2.51 0.10
CA THR A 155 -5.76 3.76 -0.48
C THR A 155 -4.63 4.75 -0.69
N TYR A 156 -4.52 5.25 -1.91
CA TYR A 156 -3.59 6.32 -2.24
C TYR A 156 -4.28 7.67 -2.06
N TYR A 157 -3.64 8.56 -1.32
CA TYR A 157 -4.11 9.91 -1.04
C TYR A 157 -3.28 10.94 -1.79
N TYR A 158 -3.91 12.03 -2.24
CA TYR A 158 -3.20 13.11 -2.94
C TYR A 158 -2.42 14.02 -1.97
N ASP A 159 -2.78 13.98 -0.70
CA ASP A 159 -2.31 14.85 0.37
C ASP A 159 -1.68 14.04 1.52
N GLU A 160 -0.69 14.64 2.19
CA GLU A 160 -0.01 14.02 3.34
C GLU A 160 -0.95 13.82 4.53
N GLU A 161 -2.00 14.64 4.64
CA GLU A 161 -3.05 14.54 5.66
C GLU A 161 -4.03 13.37 5.40
N LYS A 162 -3.89 12.66 4.27
CA LYS A 162 -4.70 11.49 3.90
C LYS A 162 -6.21 11.75 3.93
N THR A 163 -6.64 12.90 3.41
CA THR A 163 -8.07 13.28 3.38
C THR A 163 -8.71 13.15 2.00
N LYS A 164 -7.91 13.11 0.92
CA LYS A 164 -8.40 13.06 -0.47
C LYS A 164 -8.02 11.74 -1.15
N PRO A 165 -8.86 10.70 -1.04
CA PRO A 165 -8.58 9.41 -1.68
C PRO A 165 -8.63 9.55 -3.21
N VAL A 166 -7.59 9.06 -3.88
CA VAL A 166 -7.48 9.04 -5.34
C VAL A 166 -7.97 7.71 -5.90
N THR A 167 -7.51 6.62 -5.30
CA THR A 167 -7.85 5.26 -5.69
C THR A 167 -7.66 4.34 -4.49
N SER A 168 -8.45 3.27 -4.45
CA SER A 168 -8.40 2.26 -3.40
C SER A 168 -8.42 0.86 -4.01
N LYS A 169 -7.67 -0.06 -3.40
CA LYS A 169 -7.64 -1.47 -3.77
C LYS A 169 -7.82 -2.35 -2.55
N TYR A 170 -8.74 -3.29 -2.68
CA TYR A 170 -8.89 -4.36 -1.71
C TYR A 170 -8.03 -5.55 -2.11
N THR A 171 -7.38 -6.18 -1.12
CA THR A 171 -6.66 -7.42 -1.30
C THR A 171 -6.92 -8.36 -0.12
N SER A 172 -6.79 -9.65 -0.39
CA SER A 172 -6.85 -10.70 0.63
C SER A 172 -5.69 -11.67 0.41
N GLY A 173 -5.04 -12.06 1.49
CA GLY A 173 -3.94 -13.02 1.48
C GLY A 173 -4.20 -14.18 2.42
N ALA A 174 -3.50 -15.28 2.15
CA ALA A 174 -3.47 -16.45 3.02
C ALA A 174 -2.02 -16.94 3.10
N VAL A 175 -1.56 -17.21 4.32
CA VAL A 175 -0.23 -17.77 4.56
C VAL A 175 -0.35 -18.97 5.48
N ARG A 176 0.36 -20.05 5.12
CA ARG A 176 0.34 -21.32 5.86
C ARG A 176 1.51 -21.38 6.83
N PHE A 177 1.24 -21.74 8.07
CA PHE A 177 2.23 -22.10 9.08
C PHE A 177 2.52 -23.60 8.98
N TYR A 178 3.78 -24.00 9.15
CA TYR A 178 4.22 -25.40 9.07
C TYR A 178 4.67 -25.92 10.43
#